data_AF-A0A7V9GT68-F1
#
_entry.id   AF-A0A7V9GT68-F1
#
_cell.length_a   1.000
_cell.length_b   1.000
_cell.length_c   1.000
_cell.angle_alpha   90.00
_cell.angle_beta   90.00
_cell.angle_gamma   90.00
#
_symmetry.space_group_name_H-M   'P 1'
#
loop_
_entity.id
_entity.type
_entity.pdbx_description
1 polymer ?
#
loop_
_entity_poly.entity_id
_entity_poly.type
_entity_poly.pdbx_seq_one_letter_code
_entity_poly.pdbx_strand_id
1 'polypeptide(L)'
;MRLVVICLVGIAFAGCARQEDETLKASCADPDSVEAAIEQAPGAVELEDGVLLSECFPRDAQGSDVQQVGITFSRVATRLAEQRDAVRLGYLVGAARRGAERSQAGVYSELLRRLENELELVDTGTPEFRAAERAGRESG
;
A
#
# COMPACT_ATOMS: atom_id res chain seq x y z
N MET A 1 -38.92 34.30 -43.44
CA MET A 1 -37.52 34.51 -43.88
C MET A 1 -36.91 35.56 -42.96
N ARG A 2 -36.00 35.27 -42.03
CA ARG A 2 -34.66 34.71 -42.24
C ARG A 2 -34.08 34.13 -40.93
N LEU A 3 -33.60 32.90 -41.04
CA LEU A 3 -32.41 32.26 -40.43
C LEU A 3 -32.11 32.45 -38.94
N VAL A 4 -32.47 31.42 -38.19
CA VAL A 4 -31.86 30.97 -36.93
C VAL A 4 -30.36 30.69 -37.17
N VAL A 5 -29.48 31.40 -36.45
CA VAL A 5 -28.04 31.09 -36.38
C VAL A 5 -27.79 30.45 -35.01
N ILE A 6 -27.72 29.11 -35.01
CA ILE A 6 -27.29 28.32 -33.85
C ILE A 6 -25.77 28.51 -33.74
N CYS A 7 -25.33 29.22 -32.71
CA CYS A 7 -23.92 29.35 -32.36
C CYS A 7 -23.54 28.14 -31.49
N LEU A 8 -23.07 27.08 -32.14
CA LEU A 8 -22.46 25.90 -31.50
C LEU A 8 -21.10 26.31 -30.91
N VAL A 9 -21.10 26.78 -29.66
CA VAL A 9 -19.86 27.00 -28.90
C VAL A 9 -19.38 25.65 -28.41
N GLY A 10 -18.33 25.13 -29.05
CA GLY A 10 -17.67 23.90 -28.66
C GLY A 10 -17.10 24.00 -27.25
N ILE A 11 -17.56 23.11 -26.37
CA ILE A 11 -16.94 22.87 -25.07
C ILE A 11 -15.63 22.13 -25.36
N ALA A 12 -14.53 22.87 -25.42
CA ALA A 12 -13.20 22.28 -25.33
C ALA A 12 -13.04 21.76 -23.90
N PHE A 13 -13.28 20.46 -23.70
CA PHE A 13 -12.70 19.76 -22.56
C PHE A 13 -11.19 19.80 -22.75
N ALA A 14 -10.55 20.82 -22.18
CA ALA A 14 -9.16 20.70 -21.76
C ALA A 14 -9.16 19.60 -20.69
N GLY A 15 -8.97 18.36 -21.13
CA GLY A 15 -8.57 17.29 -20.23
C GLY A 15 -7.29 17.78 -19.58
N CYS A 16 -7.39 18.16 -18.30
CA CYS A 16 -6.23 18.44 -17.48
C CYS A 16 -5.33 17.21 -17.62
N ALA A 17 -4.20 17.39 -18.32
CA ALA A 17 -3.14 16.42 -18.32
C ALA A 17 -2.78 16.20 -16.86
N ARG A 18 -3.19 15.05 -16.32
CA ARG A 18 -2.79 14.64 -14.99
C ARG A 18 -1.28 14.50 -15.10
N GLN A 19 -0.57 15.32 -14.32
CA GLN A 19 0.85 15.11 -14.05
C GLN A 19 1.02 13.62 -13.77
N GLU A 20 2.05 12.98 -14.32
CA GLU A 20 2.37 11.58 -14.01
C GLU A 20 2.82 11.52 -12.55
N ASP A 21 1.85 11.61 -11.64
CA ASP A 21 1.98 11.33 -10.22
C ASP A 21 2.47 9.88 -10.13
N GLU A 22 3.31 9.54 -9.15
CA GLU A 22 3.65 8.15 -8.86
C GLU A 22 2.37 7.41 -8.42
N THR A 23 1.60 6.95 -9.40
CA THR A 23 0.32 6.30 -9.17
C THR A 23 0.53 4.95 -8.48
N LEU A 24 -0.42 4.59 -7.62
CA LEU A 24 -0.44 3.28 -6.99
C LEU A 24 -0.41 2.19 -8.07
N LYS A 25 0.61 1.32 -8.02
CA LYS A 25 0.73 0.18 -8.93
C LYS A 25 -0.40 -0.82 -8.64
N ALA A 26 -0.93 -1.46 -9.68
CA ALA A 26 -2.11 -2.33 -9.56
C ALA A 26 -1.87 -3.51 -8.60
N SER A 27 -0.65 -4.07 -8.58
CA SER A 27 -0.25 -5.15 -7.68
C SER A 27 -0.37 -4.78 -6.20
N CYS A 28 -0.17 -3.50 -5.84
CA CYS A 28 -0.35 -2.99 -4.49
C CYS A 28 -1.82 -2.88 -4.05
N ALA A 29 -2.74 -2.80 -5.02
CA ALA A 29 -4.18 -2.77 -4.77
C ALA A 29 -4.81 -4.17 -4.74
N ASP A 30 -4.04 -5.22 -5.05
CA ASP A 30 -4.51 -6.60 -5.08
C ASP A 30 -4.06 -7.38 -3.83
N PRO A 31 -4.99 -7.76 -2.93
CA PRO A 31 -4.65 -8.57 -1.76
C PRO A 31 -3.99 -9.89 -2.10
N ASP A 32 -4.40 -10.55 -3.18
CA ASP A 32 -3.90 -11.88 -3.50
C ASP A 32 -2.44 -11.80 -3.99
N SER A 33 -2.07 -10.74 -4.72
CA SER A 33 -0.68 -10.42 -5.06
C SER A 33 0.20 -10.17 -3.82
N VAL A 34 -0.29 -9.39 -2.84
CA VAL A 34 0.46 -9.12 -1.61
C VAL A 34 0.58 -10.38 -0.74
N GLU A 35 -0.48 -11.18 -0.64
CA GLU A 35 -0.47 -12.47 0.07
C GLU A 35 0.49 -13.47 -0.57
N ALA A 36 0.56 -13.54 -1.91
CA ALA A 36 1.52 -14.41 -2.58
C ALA A 36 2.97 -13.94 -2.35
N ALA A 37 3.21 -12.63 -2.40
CA ALA A 37 4.55 -12.08 -2.23
C ALA A 37 5.09 -12.28 -0.80
N ILE A 38 4.26 -12.04 0.22
CA ILE A 38 4.69 -12.08 1.64
C ILE A 38 5.17 -13.47 2.08
N GLU A 39 4.86 -14.53 1.33
CA GLU A 39 5.41 -15.88 1.54
C GLU A 39 6.94 -15.91 1.51
N GLN A 40 7.58 -14.96 0.82
CA GLN A 40 9.04 -14.82 0.70
C GLN A 40 9.71 -14.24 1.96
N ALA A 41 8.94 -13.70 2.91
CA ALA A 41 9.48 -13.13 4.13
C ALA A 41 10.19 -14.22 4.99
N PRO A 42 11.29 -13.87 5.68
CA PRO A 42 11.84 -12.52 5.86
C PRO A 42 12.87 -12.10 4.79
N GLY A 43 12.89 -12.77 3.63
CA GLY A 43 13.74 -12.41 2.49
C GLY A 43 13.29 -11.11 1.79
N ALA A 44 13.86 -10.83 0.62
CA ALA A 44 13.37 -9.75 -0.23
C ALA A 44 11.94 -10.11 -0.70
N VAL A 45 10.96 -9.30 -0.33
CA VAL A 45 9.57 -9.49 -0.72
C VAL A 45 9.24 -8.51 -1.84
N GLU A 46 9.18 -9.06 -3.04
CA GLU A 46 8.77 -8.36 -4.25
C GLU A 46 7.44 -8.93 -4.74
N LEU A 47 6.54 -8.04 -5.16
CA LEU A 47 5.37 -8.39 -5.95
C LEU A 47 5.81 -8.94 -7.31
N GLU A 48 4.89 -9.57 -8.05
CA GLU A 48 5.20 -10.20 -9.35
C GLU A 48 5.80 -9.22 -10.37
N ASP A 49 5.45 -7.93 -10.27
CA ASP A 49 5.99 -6.85 -11.09
C ASP A 49 7.28 -6.22 -10.53
N GLY A 50 7.92 -6.86 -9.55
CA GLY A 50 9.21 -6.44 -8.95
C GLY A 50 9.08 -5.32 -7.92
N VAL A 51 7.85 -5.00 -7.50
CA VAL A 51 7.56 -3.89 -6.60
C VAL A 51 7.76 -4.33 -5.16
N LEU A 52 8.51 -3.56 -4.38
CA LEU A 52 8.63 -3.80 -2.94
C LEU A 52 7.34 -3.38 -2.22
N LEU A 53 7.00 -4.04 -1.13
CA LEU A 53 5.80 -3.69 -0.35
C LEU A 53 5.81 -2.25 0.17
N SER A 54 6.98 -1.70 0.51
CA SER A 54 7.13 -0.31 0.94
C SER A 54 6.94 0.70 -0.18
N GLU A 55 7.05 0.28 -1.45
CA GLU A 55 6.76 1.12 -2.62
C GLU A 55 5.27 1.23 -2.91
N CYS A 56 4.43 0.44 -2.24
CA CYS A 56 2.98 0.57 -2.30
C CYS A 56 2.42 1.82 -1.59
N PHE A 57 3.29 2.67 -1.04
CA PHE A 57 2.96 3.89 -0.32
C PHE A 57 3.42 5.10 -1.12
N PRO A 58 2.70 5.48 -2.20
CA PRO A 58 3.11 6.59 -3.05
C PRO A 58 3.21 7.90 -2.27
N ARG A 59 4.14 8.77 -2.67
CA ARG A 59 4.43 10.01 -1.95
C ARG A 59 3.24 10.97 -1.97
N ASP A 60 2.64 11.13 -3.13
CA ASP A 60 1.52 12.03 -3.39
C ASP A 60 0.19 11.25 -3.45
N ALA A 61 0.01 10.34 -2.50
CA ALA A 61 -1.15 9.45 -2.43
C ALA A 61 -2.47 10.23 -2.39
N GLN A 62 -3.40 9.87 -3.26
CA GLN A 62 -4.75 10.37 -3.19
C GLN A 62 -5.61 9.53 -2.25
N GLY A 63 -6.77 10.07 -1.86
CA GLY A 63 -7.69 9.36 -0.97
C GLY A 63 -8.10 7.96 -1.45
N SER A 64 -8.15 7.73 -2.76
CA SER A 64 -8.37 6.40 -3.36
C SER A 64 -7.19 5.46 -3.20
N ASP A 65 -5.96 5.98 -3.29
CA ASP A 65 -4.73 5.18 -3.18
C ASP A 65 -4.56 4.73 -1.73
N VAL A 66 -4.75 5.66 -0.79
CA VAL A 66 -4.72 5.37 0.66
C VAL A 66 -5.76 4.32 1.03
N GLN A 67 -6.97 4.43 0.50
CA GLN A 67 -8.02 3.44 0.73
C GLN A 67 -7.66 2.06 0.18
N GLN A 68 -7.15 1.97 -1.06
CA GLN A 68 -6.79 0.70 -1.68
C GLN A 68 -5.66 0.01 -0.93
N VAL A 69 -4.58 0.73 -0.63
CA VAL A 69 -3.47 0.21 0.19
C VAL A 69 -3.99 -0.22 1.56
N GLY A 70 -4.83 0.60 2.19
CA GLY A 70 -5.41 0.31 3.50
C GLY A 70 -6.25 -0.97 3.52
N ILE A 71 -7.09 -1.19 2.51
CA ILE A 71 -7.91 -2.39 2.37
C ILE A 71 -7.01 -3.62 2.19
N THR A 72 -6.07 -3.54 1.26
CA THR A 72 -5.18 -4.65 0.90
C THR A 72 -4.29 -5.05 2.08
N PHE A 73 -3.52 -4.12 2.63
CA PHE A 73 -2.58 -4.41 3.72
C PHE A 73 -3.30 -4.85 5.00
N SER A 74 -4.46 -4.24 5.33
CA SER A 74 -5.23 -4.67 6.51
C SER A 74 -5.73 -6.11 6.35
N ARG A 75 -6.22 -6.49 5.16
CA ARG A 75 -6.71 -7.85 4.91
C ARG A 75 -5.59 -8.88 5.07
N VAL A 76 -4.42 -8.62 4.48
CA VAL A 76 -3.26 -9.51 4.61
C VAL A 76 -2.82 -9.59 6.08
N ALA A 77 -2.72 -8.46 6.78
CA ALA A 77 -2.30 -8.43 8.18
C ALA A 77 -3.26 -9.20 9.09
N THR A 78 -4.58 -8.99 8.97
CA THR A 78 -5.58 -9.74 9.74
C THR A 78 -5.44 -11.25 9.51
N ARG A 79 -5.25 -11.67 8.25
CA ARG A 79 -5.06 -13.10 7.91
C ARG A 79 -3.80 -13.68 8.55
N LEU A 80 -2.67 -12.99 8.47
CA LEU A 80 -1.41 -13.43 9.10
C LEU A 80 -1.55 -13.50 10.62
N ALA A 81 -2.26 -12.54 11.22
CA ALA A 81 -2.53 -12.50 12.66
C ALA A 81 -3.42 -13.67 13.12
N GLU A 82 -4.47 -13.99 12.37
CA GLU A 82 -5.32 -15.17 12.60
C GLU A 82 -4.52 -16.48 12.55
N GLN A 83 -3.56 -16.56 11.63
CA GLN A 83 -2.64 -17.71 11.48
C GLN A 83 -1.51 -17.73 12.53
N ARG A 84 -1.39 -16.66 13.33
CA ARG A 84 -0.29 -16.45 14.29
C ARG A 84 1.09 -16.45 13.60
N ASP A 85 1.15 -16.01 12.35
CA ASP A 85 2.39 -15.93 11.58
C ASP A 85 3.18 -14.65 11.94
N ALA A 86 3.93 -14.75 13.03
CA ALA A 86 4.70 -13.63 13.56
C ALA A 86 5.75 -13.10 12.58
N VAL A 87 6.38 -13.97 11.78
CA VAL A 87 7.46 -13.60 10.86
C VAL A 87 6.91 -12.73 9.74
N ARG A 88 5.87 -13.21 9.05
CA ARG A 88 5.30 -12.49 7.90
C ARG A 88 4.58 -11.23 8.33
N LEU A 89 3.85 -11.27 9.45
CA LEU A 89 3.18 -10.09 9.99
C LEU A 89 4.20 -9.02 10.42
N GLY A 90 5.29 -9.42 11.09
CA GLY A 90 6.38 -8.53 11.45
C GLY A 90 7.00 -7.85 10.23
N TYR A 91 7.31 -8.63 9.19
CA TYR A 91 7.83 -8.10 7.93
C TYR A 91 6.87 -7.09 7.29
N LEU A 92 5.59 -7.44 7.15
CA LEU A 92 4.56 -6.58 6.56
C LEU A 92 4.46 -5.24 7.30
N VAL A 93 4.44 -5.26 8.64
CA VAL A 93 4.43 -4.03 9.46
C VAL A 93 5.70 -3.21 9.25
N GLY A 94 6.86 -3.85 9.19
CA GLY A 94 8.13 -3.19 8.89
C GLY A 94 8.13 -2.49 7.53
N ALA A 95 7.71 -3.18 6.48
CA ALA A 95 7.63 -2.64 5.13
C ALA A 95 6.61 -1.48 5.05
N ALA A 96 5.46 -1.62 5.69
CA ALA A 96 4.45 -0.57 5.75
C ALA A 96 4.96 0.69 6.46
N ARG A 97 5.70 0.55 7.57
CA ARG A 97 6.33 1.68 8.26
C ARG A 97 7.33 2.39 7.36
N ARG A 98 8.20 1.63 6.67
CA ARG A 98 9.18 2.17 5.71
C ARG A 98 8.51 2.96 4.59
N GLY A 99 7.42 2.44 4.04
CA GLY A 99 6.66 3.11 2.99
C GLY A 99 5.99 4.39 3.49
N ALA A 100 5.29 4.30 4.62
CA ALA A 100 4.61 5.44 5.23
C ALA A 100 5.58 6.58 5.63
N GLU A 101 6.77 6.27 6.14
CA GLU A 101 7.82 7.26 6.47
C GLU A 101 8.31 8.04 5.24
N ARG A 102 8.24 7.44 4.05
CA ARG A 102 8.64 8.06 2.77
C ARG A 102 7.50 8.84 2.10
N SER A 103 6.28 8.60 2.53
CA SER A 103 5.08 9.26 2.02
C SER A 103 4.80 10.61 2.70
N GLN A 104 3.76 11.32 2.24
CA GLN A 104 3.30 12.52 2.93
C GLN A 104 2.95 12.24 4.40
N ALA A 105 3.48 13.07 5.30
CA ALA A 105 3.37 12.89 6.74
C ALA A 105 1.92 12.71 7.21
N GLY A 106 1.68 11.62 7.94
CA GLY A 106 0.40 11.33 8.59
C GLY A 106 -0.65 10.66 7.72
N VAL A 107 -0.47 10.60 6.40
CA VAL A 107 -1.47 10.05 5.46
C VAL A 107 -1.83 8.58 5.77
N TYR A 108 -0.84 7.78 6.16
CA TYR A 108 -1.02 6.36 6.48
C TYR A 108 -1.03 6.05 7.98
N SER A 109 -1.10 7.07 8.85
CA SER A 109 -1.00 6.88 10.31
C SER A 109 -2.05 5.93 10.88
N GLU A 110 -3.29 6.04 10.41
CA GLU A 110 -4.38 5.16 10.83
C GLU A 110 -4.21 3.72 10.32
N LEU A 111 -3.69 3.55 9.10
CA LEU A 111 -3.35 2.23 8.58
C LEU A 111 -2.26 1.59 9.44
N LEU A 112 -1.16 2.30 9.71
CA LEU A 112 -0.08 1.78 10.56
C LEU A 112 -0.60 1.37 11.94
N ARG A 113 -1.41 2.20 12.59
CA ARG A 113 -2.04 1.89 13.87
C ARG A 113 -2.87 0.60 13.79
N ARG A 114 -3.61 0.39 12.70
CA ARG A 114 -4.40 -0.83 12.50
C ARG A 114 -3.50 -2.06 12.34
N LEU A 115 -2.46 -1.98 11.52
CA LEU A 115 -1.50 -3.09 11.35
C LEU A 115 -0.78 -3.42 12.66
N GLU A 116 -0.46 -2.41 13.47
CA GLU A 116 0.15 -2.58 14.79
C GLU A 116 -0.79 -3.27 15.78
N ASN A 117 -2.11 -3.02 15.74
CA ASN A 117 -3.05 -3.74 16.60
C ASN A 117 -3.09 -5.24 16.27
N GLU A 118 -2.89 -5.63 15.02
CA GLU A 118 -2.85 -7.05 14.63
C GLU A 118 -1.66 -7.78 15.29
N LEU A 119 -0.61 -7.06 15.70
CA LEU A 119 0.52 -7.61 16.43
C LEU A 119 0.16 -8.14 17.82
N GLU A 120 -0.95 -7.71 18.41
CA GLU A 120 -1.43 -8.22 19.70
C GLU A 120 -1.72 -9.74 19.65
N LEU A 121 -1.90 -10.29 18.45
CA LEU A 121 -2.15 -11.71 18.23
C LEU A 121 -0.85 -12.53 18.07
N VAL A 122 0.34 -11.95 18.10
CA VAL A 122 1.60 -12.70 17.93
C VAL A 122 2.62 -12.40 19.03
N ASP A 123 3.59 -13.29 19.23
CA ASP A 123 4.69 -13.03 20.17
C ASP A 123 5.78 -12.16 19.51
N THR A 124 5.67 -10.85 19.73
CA THR A 124 6.62 -9.85 19.24
C THR A 124 7.97 -9.85 19.99
N GLY A 125 8.08 -10.61 21.10
CA GLY A 125 9.31 -10.74 21.87
C GLY A 125 10.32 -11.70 21.24
N THR A 126 9.89 -12.53 20.27
CA THR A 126 10.74 -13.52 19.62
C THR A 126 11.86 -12.87 18.80
N PRO A 127 13.06 -13.48 18.72
CA PRO A 127 14.11 -13.05 17.81
C PRO A 127 13.66 -13.06 16.34
N GLU A 128 12.85 -14.04 15.95
CA GLU A 128 12.35 -14.24 14.59
C GLU A 128 11.45 -13.09 14.17
N PHE A 129 10.50 -12.68 15.01
CA PHE A 129 9.67 -11.50 14.78
C PHE A 129 10.52 -10.24 14.58
N ARG A 130 11.45 -9.99 15.50
CA ARG A 130 12.29 -8.77 15.48
C ARG A 130 13.21 -8.74 14.27
N ALA A 131 13.71 -9.89 13.82
CA ALA A 131 14.49 -10.00 12.61
C ALA A 131 13.62 -9.71 11.37
N ALA A 132 12.42 -10.26 11.31
CA ALA A 132 11.50 -10.06 10.19
C ALA A 132 11.00 -8.61 10.10
N GLU A 133 10.61 -8.00 11.21
CA GLU A 133 10.21 -6.59 11.28
C GLU A 133 11.34 -5.66 10.81
N ARG A 134 12.58 -5.93 11.23
CA ARG A 134 13.75 -5.19 10.76
C ARG A 134 13.99 -5.39 9.27
N ALA A 135 13.90 -6.63 8.78
CA ALA A 135 14.05 -6.94 7.36
C ALA A 135 13.02 -6.18 6.51
N GLY A 136 11.76 -6.15 6.95
CA GLY A 136 10.72 -5.34 6.30
C GLY A 136 11.04 -3.84 6.31
N ARG A 137 11.56 -3.31 7.42
CA ARG A 137 11.98 -1.89 7.49
C ARG A 137 13.16 -1.54 6.57
N GLU A 138 14.07 -2.48 6.36
CA GLU A 138 15.29 -2.24 5.60
C GLU A 138 15.12 -2.52 4.10
N SER A 139 14.42 -3.60 3.77
CA SER A 139 14.38 -4.21 2.44
C SER A 139 12.98 -4.45 1.88
N GLY A 140 11.94 -4.35 2.71
CA GLY A 140 10.56 -4.53 2.28
C GLY A 140 10.01 -3.37 1.48
#